data_AF-A0A8J3GET5-F1
#
_entry.id   AF-A0A8J3GET5-F1
#
_cell.length_a   1.000
_cell.length_b   1.000
_cell.length_c   1.000
_cell.angle_alpha   90.00
_cell.angle_beta   90.00
_cell.angle_gamma   90.00
#
_symmetry.space_group_name_H-M   'P 1'
#
loop_
_entity.id
_entity.type
_entity.pdbx_description
1 polymer ?
#
loop_
_entity_poly.entity_id
_entity_poly.type
_entity_poly.pdbx_seq_one_letter_code
_entity_poly.pdbx_strand_id
1 'polypeptide(L)'
;MSDSPTNRQQLPGDDAPYDDDDIHIIHSQLMREKDEPSEGFSPVPIVLLFLFGGLVFWGGVYIANFGGKFRWDVYDPNWEPGMTAGPAVKDKWKTGERLFMNNCKACHQENGAGVPGSYPPLAGSSWVVGDDHRIVKILLNGLSGPIDVEGSSYDGAMPSYGPSGAGWDDFKIAAVATWVRGNFDNGAPEVAEETVAEVRAETAGKSGAWSGAELLDAHPF
;
A
#
# COMPACT_ATOMS: atom_id res chain seq x y z
N MET A 1 -34.29 10.92 58.01
CA MET A 1 -34.18 12.39 58.16
C MET A 1 -35.32 12.99 57.37
N SER A 2 -36.39 13.40 58.04
CA SER A 2 -36.57 14.72 58.68
C SER A 2 -37.02 15.76 57.67
N ASP A 3 -38.19 16.29 57.95
CA ASP A 3 -38.97 17.29 57.22
C ASP A 3 -38.17 18.48 56.69
N SER A 4 -38.65 19.05 55.59
CA SER A 4 -38.72 20.50 55.48
C SER A 4 -40.00 20.90 54.73
N PRO A 5 -40.92 21.61 55.39
CA PRO A 5 -42.14 22.09 54.76
C PRO A 5 -41.73 23.15 53.75
N THR A 6 -42.22 23.07 52.53
CA THR A 6 -42.15 24.20 51.60
C THR A 6 -42.88 25.36 52.25
N ASN A 7 -42.08 26.27 52.81
CA ASN A 7 -42.46 27.58 53.29
C ASN A 7 -43.05 28.34 52.11
N ARG A 8 -44.34 28.13 51.84
CA ARG A 8 -45.11 29.03 50.99
C ARG A 8 -45.27 30.29 51.82
N GLN A 9 -44.28 31.18 51.71
CA GLN A 9 -44.45 32.56 52.10
C GLN A 9 -45.67 33.06 51.32
N GLN A 10 -46.77 33.22 52.05
CA GLN A 10 -48.00 33.80 51.55
C GLN A 10 -47.62 35.17 50.99
N LEU A 11 -47.70 35.29 49.67
CA LEU A 11 -47.42 36.55 48.98
C LEU A 11 -48.55 37.53 49.37
N PRO A 12 -48.24 38.81 49.60
CA PRO A 12 -49.26 39.77 49.98
C PRO A 12 -50.19 39.98 48.77
N GLY A 13 -51.42 39.45 48.84
CA GLY A 13 -52.43 39.62 47.78
C GLY A 13 -53.33 38.42 47.47
N ASP A 14 -53.31 37.34 48.26
CA ASP A 14 -54.03 36.09 47.95
C ASP A 14 -55.59 36.18 47.98
N ASP A 15 -56.16 37.33 48.36
CA ASP A 15 -57.60 37.58 48.50
C ASP A 15 -58.12 38.85 47.81
N ALA A 16 -57.32 39.50 46.95
CA ALA A 16 -57.76 40.63 46.14
C ALA A 16 -58.11 40.18 44.69
N PRO A 17 -59.19 40.70 44.07
CA PRO A 17 -59.40 40.53 42.64
C PRO A 17 -58.21 41.16 41.92
N TYR A 18 -57.45 40.37 41.17
CA TYR A 18 -56.39 40.90 40.32
C TYR A 18 -56.99 41.98 39.39
N ASP A 19 -56.41 43.18 39.42
CA ASP A 19 -56.72 44.24 38.48
C ASP A 19 -56.14 43.86 37.10
N ASP A 20 -56.78 44.30 36.01
CA ASP A 20 -56.33 43.99 34.65
C ASP A 20 -54.89 44.46 34.43
N ASP A 21 -54.51 45.59 35.04
CA ASP A 21 -53.15 46.14 34.99
C ASP A 21 -52.10 45.23 35.66
N ASP A 22 -52.44 44.55 36.76
CA ASP A 22 -51.54 43.61 37.44
C ASP A 22 -51.31 42.34 36.58
N ILE A 23 -52.35 41.88 35.90
CA ILE A 23 -52.25 40.77 34.94
C ILE A 23 -51.32 41.15 33.79
N HIS A 24 -51.43 42.38 33.27
CA HIS A 24 -50.55 42.87 32.21
C HIS A 24 -49.09 42.97 32.64
N ILE A 25 -48.82 43.38 33.89
CA ILE A 25 -47.46 43.45 34.43
C ILE A 25 -46.85 42.05 34.54
N ILE A 26 -47.58 41.09 35.11
CA ILE A 26 -47.10 39.70 35.25
C ILE A 26 -46.89 39.06 33.86
N HIS A 27 -47.80 39.29 32.91
CA HIS A 27 -47.63 38.84 31.52
C HIS A 27 -46.37 39.44 30.87
N SER A 28 -46.09 40.73 31.12
CA SER A 28 -44.90 41.40 30.57
C SER A 28 -43.58 40.90 31.18
N GLN A 29 -43.62 40.33 32.38
CA GLN A 29 -42.47 39.73 33.05
C GLN A 29 -42.25 38.30 32.54
N LEU A 30 -43.29 37.49 32.44
CA LEU A 30 -43.24 36.15 31.83
C LEU A 30 -42.79 36.19 30.36
N MET A 31 -43.27 37.16 29.57
CA MET A 31 -42.89 37.28 28.16
C MET A 31 -41.45 37.78 27.94
N ARG A 32 -40.81 38.30 29.00
CA ARG A 32 -39.42 38.79 28.97
C ARG A 32 -38.42 37.68 29.24
N GLU A 33 -38.77 36.76 30.13
CA GLU A 33 -38.02 35.55 30.41
C GLU A 33 -38.45 34.47 29.41
N LYS A 34 -37.80 34.44 28.25
CA LYS A 34 -37.96 33.33 27.31
C LYS A 34 -37.41 32.05 27.96
N ASP A 35 -38.19 30.97 27.91
CA ASP A 35 -37.76 29.65 28.40
C ASP A 35 -36.34 29.30 27.95
N GLU A 36 -35.53 28.77 28.87
CA GLU A 36 -34.17 28.33 28.57
C GLU A 36 -34.18 27.33 27.39
N PRO A 37 -33.28 27.47 26.39
CA PRO A 37 -33.27 26.58 25.25
C PRO A 37 -32.97 25.15 25.73
N SER A 38 -34.00 24.30 25.73
CA SER A 38 -33.80 22.87 26.01
C SER A 38 -33.08 22.24 24.83
N GLU A 39 -31.94 21.58 25.11
CA GLU A 39 -31.20 20.79 24.13
C GLU A 39 -31.95 19.47 23.86
N GLY A 40 -33.06 19.58 23.11
CA GLY A 40 -33.75 18.43 22.54
C GLY A 40 -32.98 17.85 21.35
N PHE A 41 -33.27 16.58 21.02
CA PHE A 41 -32.80 15.97 19.78
C PHE A 41 -33.35 16.76 18.58
N SER A 42 -32.48 17.49 17.88
CA SER A 42 -32.82 18.10 16.60
C SER A 42 -32.72 17.04 15.50
N PRO A 43 -33.82 16.65 14.83
CA PRO A 43 -33.74 15.69 13.75
C PRO A 43 -32.88 16.28 12.62
N VAL A 44 -31.94 15.48 12.13
CA VAL A 44 -31.01 15.91 11.07
C VAL A 44 -31.82 16.39 9.86
N PRO A 45 -31.51 17.56 9.28
CA PRO A 45 -32.26 18.07 8.14
C PRO A 45 -32.30 17.03 7.01
N ILE A 46 -33.50 16.72 6.53
CA ILE A 46 -33.71 15.69 5.49
C ILE A 46 -32.86 15.96 4.24
N VAL A 47 -32.67 17.23 3.88
CA VAL A 47 -31.82 17.65 2.76
C VAL A 47 -30.36 17.19 2.94
N LEU A 48 -29.81 17.30 4.15
CA LEU A 48 -28.45 16.88 4.48
C LEU A 48 -28.30 15.36 4.35
N LEU A 49 -29.33 14.59 4.74
CA LEU A 49 -29.35 13.14 4.55
C LEU A 49 -29.35 12.76 3.07
N PHE A 50 -30.13 13.44 2.23
CA PHE A 50 -30.13 13.20 0.79
C PHE A 50 -28.82 13.60 0.11
N LEU A 51 -28.19 14.71 0.51
CA LEU A 51 -26.88 15.11 0.00
C LEU A 51 -25.80 14.11 0.36
N PHE A 52 -25.75 13.69 1.63
CA PHE A 52 -24.78 12.70 2.09
C PHE A 52 -25.01 11.34 1.43
N GLY A 53 -26.27 10.89 1.35
CA GLY A 53 -26.66 9.67 0.65
C GLY A 53 -26.30 9.70 -0.84
N GLY A 54 -26.49 10.84 -1.51
CA GLY A 54 -26.09 11.03 -2.91
C GLY A 54 -24.58 10.95 -3.10
N LEU A 55 -23.79 11.55 -2.19
CA LEU A 55 -22.33 11.49 -2.25
C LEU A 55 -21.81 10.07 -1.99
N VAL A 56 -22.36 9.36 -1.00
CA VAL A 56 -22.00 7.96 -0.72
C VAL A 56 -22.41 7.05 -1.86
N PHE A 57 -23.59 7.24 -2.43
CA PHE A 57 -24.06 6.46 -3.56
C PHE A 57 -23.20 6.70 -4.80
N TRP A 58 -22.94 7.96 -5.14
CA TRP A 58 -22.06 8.31 -6.26
C TRP A 58 -20.64 7.79 -6.05
N GLY A 59 -20.06 7.96 -4.87
CA GLY A 59 -18.75 7.41 -4.51
C GLY A 59 -18.72 5.89 -4.58
N GLY A 60 -19.77 5.21 -4.10
CA GLY A 60 -19.91 3.76 -4.18
C GLY A 60 -20.02 3.26 -5.61
N VAL A 61 -20.84 3.90 -6.45
CA VAL A 61 -20.95 3.59 -7.88
C VAL A 61 -19.63 3.86 -8.59
N TYR A 62 -18.97 4.99 -8.31
CA TYR A 62 -17.67 5.31 -8.89
C TYR A 62 -16.63 4.24 -8.54
N ILE A 63 -16.50 3.90 -7.26
CA ILE A 63 -15.55 2.88 -6.81
C ILE A 63 -15.91 1.49 -7.37
N ALA A 64 -17.19 1.14 -7.49
CA ALA A 64 -17.60 -0.13 -8.07
C ALA A 64 -17.23 -0.25 -9.57
N ASN A 65 -17.34 0.86 -10.32
CA ASN A 65 -17.03 0.88 -11.75
C ASN A 65 -15.52 1.05 -12.03
N PHE A 66 -14.80 1.80 -11.20
CA PHE A 66 -13.42 2.21 -11.46
C PHE A 66 -12.38 1.68 -10.46
N GLY A 67 -12.81 0.98 -9.40
CA GLY A 67 -11.93 0.48 -8.34
C GLY A 67 -11.19 -0.83 -8.65
N GLY A 68 -11.22 -1.31 -9.91
CA GLY A 68 -10.44 -2.48 -10.33
C GLY A 68 -10.74 -3.77 -9.54
N LYS A 69 -11.99 -3.95 -9.08
CA LYS A 69 -12.42 -5.06 -8.21
C LYS A 69 -11.62 -5.17 -6.89
N PHE A 70 -10.93 -4.11 -6.45
CA PHE A 70 -10.08 -4.07 -5.24
C PHE A 70 -9.01 -5.16 -5.18
N ARG A 71 -8.57 -5.65 -6.35
CA ARG A 71 -7.56 -6.69 -6.43
C ARG A 71 -6.17 -6.05 -6.38
N TRP A 72 -5.37 -6.44 -5.39
CA TRP A 72 -4.00 -5.94 -5.21
C TRP A 72 -3.06 -6.34 -6.38
N ASP A 73 -3.46 -7.35 -7.16
CA ASP A 73 -2.75 -7.91 -8.30
C ASP A 73 -3.19 -7.34 -9.67
N VAL A 74 -4.11 -6.37 -9.70
CA VAL A 74 -4.66 -5.81 -10.95
C VAL A 74 -4.50 -4.30 -11.00
N TYR A 75 -3.31 -3.86 -11.38
CA TYR A 75 -3.16 -2.56 -12.02
C TYR A 75 -2.85 -2.84 -13.49
N ASP A 76 -3.83 -2.65 -14.37
CA ASP A 76 -3.64 -2.69 -15.81
C ASP A 76 -3.57 -1.24 -16.32
N PRO A 77 -2.37 -0.74 -16.69
CA PRO A 77 -2.20 0.62 -17.20
C PRO A 77 -2.90 0.85 -18.54
N ASN A 78 -3.35 -0.21 -19.22
CA ASN A 78 -3.95 -0.17 -20.54
C ASN A 78 -5.44 -0.54 -20.51
N TRP A 79 -6.10 -0.42 -19.34
CA TRP A 79 -7.51 -0.77 -19.20
C TRP A 79 -8.43 0.12 -20.05
N GLU A 80 -9.24 -0.50 -20.91
CA GLU A 80 -10.28 0.16 -21.70
C GLU A 80 -11.70 -0.17 -21.20
N PRO A 81 -12.64 0.79 -21.19
CA PRO A 81 -14.03 0.53 -20.79
C PRO A 81 -14.70 -0.49 -21.72
N GLY A 82 -15.12 -1.63 -21.18
CA GLY A 82 -15.85 -2.69 -21.92
C GLY A 82 -15.11 -4.03 -22.03
N MET A 83 -13.85 -4.11 -21.62
CA MET A 83 -13.16 -5.41 -21.49
C MET A 83 -13.72 -6.20 -20.31
N THR A 84 -14.16 -7.44 -20.55
CA THR A 84 -14.40 -8.40 -19.48
C THR A 84 -13.07 -8.66 -18.78
N ALA A 85 -12.98 -8.34 -17.49
CA ALA A 85 -11.77 -8.58 -16.69
C ALA A 85 -11.42 -10.09 -16.70
N GLY A 86 -10.59 -10.49 -17.66
CA GLY A 86 -9.88 -11.76 -17.65
C GLY A 86 -8.90 -11.80 -16.48
N PRO A 87 -8.25 -12.96 -16.23
CA PRO A 87 -7.12 -12.97 -15.30
C PRO A 87 -6.15 -11.89 -15.76
N ALA A 88 -5.82 -10.95 -14.88
CA ALA A 88 -4.88 -9.88 -15.18
C ALA A 88 -3.63 -10.51 -15.78
N VAL A 89 -3.32 -10.15 -17.03
CA VAL A 89 -2.06 -10.52 -17.65
C VAL A 89 -1.01 -9.79 -16.83
N LYS A 90 -0.33 -10.52 -15.97
CA LYS A 90 0.69 -9.93 -15.12
C LYS A 90 1.88 -9.57 -16.02
N ASP A 91 1.96 -8.31 -16.40
CA ASP A 91 3.04 -7.78 -17.20
C ASP A 91 4.35 -7.86 -16.40
N LYS A 92 5.18 -8.88 -16.70
CA LYS A 92 6.49 -9.08 -16.07
C LYS A 92 7.43 -7.91 -16.33
N TRP A 93 7.34 -7.27 -17.50
CA TRP A 93 8.22 -6.16 -17.85
C TRP A 93 7.94 -4.94 -16.96
N LYS A 94 6.70 -4.46 -16.93
CA LYS A 94 6.32 -3.31 -16.07
C LYS A 94 6.47 -3.62 -14.59
N THR A 95 6.17 -4.86 -14.19
CA THR A 95 6.37 -5.26 -12.79
C THR A 95 7.85 -5.27 -12.43
N GLY A 96 8.70 -5.85 -13.28
CA GLY A 96 10.14 -5.92 -13.09
C GLY A 96 10.77 -4.53 -12.99
N GLU A 97 10.38 -3.60 -13.85
CA GLU A 97 10.79 -2.19 -13.80
C GLU A 97 10.48 -1.57 -12.44
N ARG A 98 9.23 -1.69 -11.99
CA ARG A 98 8.80 -1.14 -10.70
C ARG A 98 9.54 -1.76 -9.52
N LEU A 99 9.76 -3.08 -9.56
CA LEU A 99 10.51 -3.78 -8.51
C LEU A 99 11.96 -3.30 -8.49
N PHE A 100 12.61 -3.17 -9.64
CA PHE A 100 13.97 -2.66 -9.76
C PHE A 100 14.08 -1.23 -9.21
N MET A 101 13.18 -0.34 -9.63
CA MET A 101 13.18 1.06 -9.23
C MET A 101 12.92 1.28 -7.73
N ASN A 102 12.27 0.32 -7.07
CA ASN A 102 11.98 0.42 -5.64
C ASN A 102 13.02 -0.29 -4.76
N ASN A 103 13.66 -1.35 -5.26
CA ASN A 103 14.45 -2.26 -4.42
C ASN A 103 15.91 -2.42 -4.86
N CYS A 104 16.22 -2.22 -6.14
CA CYS A 104 17.52 -2.55 -6.71
C CYS A 104 18.33 -1.29 -7.06
N LYS A 105 17.67 -0.22 -7.52
CA LYS A 105 18.34 1.02 -7.96
C LYS A 105 19.21 1.67 -6.89
N ALA A 106 18.89 1.48 -5.61
CA ALA A 106 19.62 2.11 -4.51
C ALA A 106 21.11 1.68 -4.50
N CYS A 107 21.40 0.46 -4.95
CA CYS A 107 22.75 -0.10 -5.03
C CYS A 107 23.22 -0.16 -6.49
N HIS A 108 22.40 -0.68 -7.40
CA HIS A 108 22.79 -0.90 -8.80
C HIS A 108 22.61 0.32 -9.71
N GLN A 109 22.14 1.44 -9.16
CA GLN A 109 21.79 2.67 -9.89
C GLN A 109 20.62 2.49 -10.84
N GLU A 110 20.03 3.60 -11.29
CA GLU A 110 18.89 3.60 -12.22
C GLU A 110 19.25 3.02 -13.59
N ASN A 111 20.49 3.26 -14.03
CA ASN A 111 21.03 2.77 -15.30
C ASN A 111 21.72 1.40 -15.20
N GLY A 112 21.67 0.72 -14.05
CA GLY A 112 22.31 -0.58 -13.87
C GLY A 112 23.85 -0.54 -13.88
N ALA A 113 24.49 0.64 -13.84
CA ALA A 113 25.94 0.76 -13.87
C ALA A 113 26.62 0.40 -12.53
N GLY A 114 25.85 0.29 -11.45
CA GLY A 114 26.40 0.08 -10.11
C GLY A 114 27.29 1.23 -9.64
N VAL A 115 28.15 0.94 -8.66
CA VAL A 115 29.14 1.88 -8.12
C VAL A 115 30.49 1.15 -8.09
N PRO A 116 31.48 1.58 -8.90
CA PRO A 116 32.78 0.92 -8.98
C PRO A 116 33.41 0.68 -7.60
N GLY A 117 33.82 -0.56 -7.34
CA GLY A 117 34.42 -0.99 -6.07
C GLY A 117 33.44 -1.17 -4.90
N SER A 118 32.14 -0.93 -5.07
CA SER A 118 31.13 -1.16 -4.03
C SER A 118 29.96 -2.02 -4.49
N TYR A 119 29.35 -1.69 -5.64
CA TYR A 119 28.22 -2.43 -6.20
C TYR A 119 28.49 -2.76 -7.66
N PRO A 120 28.37 -4.04 -8.07
CA PRO A 120 28.71 -4.44 -9.42
C PRO A 120 27.70 -3.88 -10.46
N PRO A 121 28.16 -3.65 -11.70
CA PRO A 121 27.27 -3.33 -12.81
C PRO A 121 26.40 -4.54 -13.18
N LEU A 122 25.15 -4.25 -13.54
CA LEU A 122 24.21 -5.17 -14.15
C LEU A 122 24.13 -4.99 -15.68
N ALA A 123 24.43 -3.79 -16.16
CA ALA A 123 24.58 -3.49 -17.58
C ALA A 123 25.80 -4.23 -18.15
N GLY A 124 25.62 -4.95 -19.26
CA GLY A 124 26.69 -5.72 -19.94
C GLY A 124 27.20 -6.95 -19.19
N SER A 125 26.74 -7.18 -17.97
CA SER A 125 27.34 -8.15 -17.06
C SER A 125 27.05 -9.59 -17.48
N SER A 126 28.11 -10.39 -17.63
CA SER A 126 28.02 -11.84 -17.89
C SER A 126 27.32 -12.61 -16.77
N TRP A 127 27.28 -12.06 -15.55
CA TRP A 127 26.51 -12.60 -14.43
C TRP A 127 25.00 -12.48 -14.63
N VAL A 128 24.56 -11.50 -15.43
CA VAL A 128 23.16 -11.25 -15.76
C VAL A 128 22.79 -11.95 -17.06
N VAL A 129 23.62 -11.86 -18.10
CA VAL A 129 23.32 -12.33 -19.46
C VAL A 129 23.47 -13.85 -19.61
N GLY A 130 24.31 -14.49 -18.78
CA GLY A 130 24.57 -15.93 -18.82
C GLY A 130 23.38 -16.79 -18.34
N ASP A 131 23.70 -17.89 -17.67
CA ASP A 131 22.71 -18.82 -17.11
C ASP A 131 21.71 -18.10 -16.17
N ASP A 132 20.41 -18.24 -16.46
CA ASP A 132 19.33 -17.59 -15.72
C ASP A 132 19.14 -18.18 -14.32
N HIS A 133 19.52 -19.43 -14.06
CA HIS A 133 19.55 -19.98 -12.71
C HIS A 133 20.50 -19.18 -11.81
N ARG A 134 21.56 -18.58 -12.35
CA ARG A 134 22.51 -17.79 -11.55
C ARG A 134 21.86 -16.55 -10.95
N ILE A 135 21.23 -15.71 -11.78
CA ILE A 135 20.53 -14.51 -11.29
C ILE A 135 19.36 -14.88 -10.38
N VAL A 136 18.65 -15.97 -10.68
CA VAL A 136 17.55 -16.46 -9.84
C VAL A 136 18.04 -16.91 -8.46
N LYS A 137 19.14 -17.67 -8.38
CA LYS A 137 19.78 -18.09 -7.11
C LYS A 137 20.24 -16.89 -6.29
N ILE A 138 20.84 -15.89 -6.93
CA ILE A 138 21.24 -14.63 -6.29
C ILE A 138 20.02 -13.90 -5.71
N LEU A 139 18.93 -13.77 -6.47
CA LEU A 139 17.72 -13.10 -6.00
C LEU A 139 17.03 -13.87 -4.86
N LEU A 140 17.00 -15.21 -4.92
CA LEU A 140 16.31 -16.04 -3.93
C LEU A 140 17.05 -16.16 -2.60
N ASN A 141 18.38 -16.20 -2.61
CA ASN A 141 19.17 -16.46 -1.40
C ASN A 141 20.16 -15.35 -1.04
N GLY A 142 20.39 -14.38 -1.93
CA GLY A 142 21.43 -13.37 -1.79
C GLY A 142 22.80 -13.84 -2.28
N LEU A 143 23.75 -12.91 -2.31
CA LEU A 143 25.14 -13.14 -2.72
C LEU A 143 26.08 -12.47 -1.72
N SER A 144 27.13 -13.16 -1.30
CA SER A 144 28.12 -12.61 -0.37
C SER A 144 29.53 -13.09 -0.72
N GLY A 145 30.51 -12.23 -0.48
CA GLY A 145 31.92 -12.54 -0.68
C GLY A 145 32.45 -12.05 -2.03
N PRO A 146 33.70 -12.39 -2.37
CA PRO A 146 34.38 -11.85 -3.52
C PRO A 146 33.79 -12.37 -4.83
N ILE A 147 33.51 -11.46 -5.75
CA ILE A 147 33.12 -11.73 -7.14
C ILE A 147 33.90 -10.82 -8.08
N ASP A 148 34.16 -11.31 -9.29
CA ASP A 148 34.73 -10.49 -10.36
C ASP A 148 33.67 -10.22 -11.43
N VAL A 149 33.46 -8.95 -11.73
CA VAL A 149 32.50 -8.47 -12.75
C VAL A 149 33.25 -7.51 -13.66
N GLU A 150 33.35 -7.86 -14.95
CA GLU A 150 34.03 -7.07 -15.99
C GLU A 150 35.46 -6.63 -15.61
N GLY A 151 36.21 -7.51 -14.94
CA GLY A 151 37.59 -7.25 -14.55
C GLY A 151 37.76 -6.39 -13.29
N SER A 152 36.66 -6.02 -12.62
CA SER A 152 36.67 -5.38 -11.31
C SER A 152 36.23 -6.37 -10.23
N SER A 153 36.92 -6.36 -9.09
CA SER A 153 36.60 -7.23 -7.94
C SER A 153 35.69 -6.50 -6.95
N TYR A 154 34.69 -7.21 -6.44
CA TYR A 154 33.70 -6.73 -5.49
C TYR A 154 33.58 -7.71 -4.33
N ASP A 155 33.65 -7.23 -3.10
CA ASP A 155 33.46 -8.03 -1.89
C ASP A 155 32.34 -7.44 -1.04
N GLY A 156 31.12 -7.66 -1.51
CA GLY A 156 29.90 -7.11 -0.92
C GLY A 156 28.91 -8.19 -0.50
N ALA A 157 27.79 -7.75 0.08
CA ALA A 157 26.67 -8.62 0.42
C ALA A 157 25.37 -8.05 -0.19
N MET A 158 24.77 -8.81 -1.10
CA MET A 158 23.44 -8.56 -1.65
C MET A 158 22.40 -9.34 -0.82
N PRO A 159 21.37 -8.68 -0.29
CA PRO A 159 20.35 -9.34 0.51
C PRO A 159 19.51 -10.32 -0.32
N SER A 160 18.93 -11.29 0.37
CA SER A 160 17.93 -12.20 -0.19
C SER A 160 16.59 -11.50 -0.43
N TYR A 161 15.96 -11.77 -1.57
CA TYR A 161 14.56 -11.39 -1.84
C TYR A 161 13.61 -12.59 -1.76
N GLY A 162 14.14 -13.80 -1.60
CA GLY A 162 13.37 -15.02 -1.41
C GLY A 162 12.91 -15.22 0.04
N PRO A 163 12.66 -16.47 0.46
CA PRO A 163 12.05 -16.77 1.76
C PRO A 163 12.81 -16.26 2.98
N SER A 164 14.15 -16.20 2.90
CA SER A 164 15.02 -15.73 3.98
C SER A 164 15.15 -14.20 4.07
N GLY A 165 14.53 -13.46 3.14
CA GLY A 165 14.59 -12.00 3.11
C GLY A 165 13.23 -11.38 2.81
N ALA A 166 13.06 -10.75 1.63
CA ALA A 166 11.84 -10.01 1.30
C ALA A 166 10.59 -10.87 1.05
N GLY A 167 10.72 -12.20 1.00
CA GLY A 167 9.58 -13.13 0.86
C GLY A 167 8.85 -13.02 -0.48
N TRP A 168 9.56 -12.70 -1.56
CA TRP A 168 8.95 -12.56 -2.89
C TRP A 168 8.55 -13.92 -3.47
N ASP A 169 7.42 -13.91 -4.17
CA ASP A 169 6.90 -15.04 -4.95
C ASP A 169 7.70 -15.22 -6.24
N ASP A 170 7.44 -16.34 -6.93
CA ASP A 170 8.15 -16.71 -8.15
C ASP A 170 7.95 -15.67 -9.26
N PHE A 171 6.73 -15.13 -9.36
CA PHE A 171 6.38 -14.08 -10.31
C PHE A 171 7.24 -12.83 -10.13
N LYS A 172 7.40 -12.30 -8.92
CA LYS A 172 8.20 -11.07 -8.68
C LYS A 172 9.67 -11.29 -9.02
N ILE A 173 10.20 -12.45 -8.67
CA ILE A 173 11.60 -12.81 -8.93
C ILE A 173 11.82 -12.97 -10.45
N ALA A 174 10.93 -13.68 -11.14
CA ALA A 174 10.96 -13.82 -12.59
C ALA A 174 10.83 -12.46 -13.29
N ALA A 175 9.93 -11.60 -12.83
CA ALA A 175 9.69 -10.27 -13.39
C ALA A 175 10.92 -9.36 -13.28
N VAL A 176 11.54 -9.26 -12.10
CA VAL A 176 12.73 -8.42 -11.93
C VAL A 176 13.93 -8.98 -12.70
N ALA A 177 14.13 -10.31 -12.70
CA ALA A 177 15.20 -10.94 -13.46
C ALA A 177 15.03 -10.70 -14.97
N THR A 178 13.81 -10.82 -15.48
CA THR A 178 13.46 -10.55 -16.89
C THR A 178 13.75 -9.11 -17.27
N TRP A 179 13.34 -8.15 -16.44
CA TRP A 179 13.58 -6.74 -16.72
C TRP A 179 15.08 -6.43 -16.72
N VAL A 180 15.85 -6.92 -15.75
CA VAL A 180 17.31 -6.70 -15.69
C VAL A 180 18.03 -7.37 -16.87
N ARG A 181 17.60 -8.56 -17.29
CA ARG A 181 18.15 -9.31 -18.43
C ARG A 181 17.83 -8.69 -19.78
N GLY A 182 16.65 -8.11 -19.94
CA GLY A 182 16.24 -7.46 -21.19
C GLY A 182 16.63 -5.99 -21.29
N ASN A 183 16.87 -5.32 -20.17
CA ASN A 183 17.23 -3.90 -20.11
C ASN A 183 18.77 -3.70 -20.13
N PHE A 184 19.23 -2.45 -20.17
CA PHE A 184 20.65 -2.08 -20.14
C PHE A 184 21.48 -2.66 -21.29
N ASP A 185 20.87 -2.81 -22.46
CA ASP A 185 21.46 -3.41 -23.66
C ASP A 185 21.92 -4.89 -23.49
N ASN A 186 21.47 -5.56 -22.43
CA ASN A 186 21.80 -6.96 -22.17
C ASN A 186 21.16 -7.92 -23.19
N GLY A 187 19.93 -7.65 -23.64
CA GLY A 187 19.24 -8.41 -24.68
C GLY A 187 19.05 -9.90 -24.39
N ALA A 188 19.11 -10.30 -23.12
CA ALA A 188 19.03 -11.70 -22.71
C ALA A 188 17.56 -12.18 -22.61
N PRO A 189 17.30 -13.49 -22.77
CA PRO A 189 15.95 -14.03 -22.71
C PRO A 189 15.25 -13.78 -21.36
N GLU A 190 13.92 -13.71 -21.42
CA GLU A 190 13.03 -13.67 -20.26
C GLU A 190 13.22 -14.90 -19.36
N VAL A 191 13.04 -14.71 -18.05
CA VAL A 191 13.05 -15.78 -17.06
C VAL A 191 11.62 -16.28 -16.84
N ALA A 192 11.43 -17.58 -17.05
CA ALA A 192 10.16 -18.26 -16.80
C ALA A 192 9.88 -18.37 -15.30
N GLU A 193 8.59 -18.38 -14.91
CA GLU A 193 8.24 -18.55 -13.49
C GLU A 193 8.55 -19.97 -13.01
N GLU A 194 8.47 -20.93 -13.92
CA GLU A 194 8.81 -22.33 -13.74
C GLU A 194 10.27 -22.51 -13.35
N THR A 195 11.19 -21.80 -14.01
CA THR A 195 12.62 -21.79 -13.65
C THR A 195 12.82 -21.31 -12.21
N VAL A 196 12.09 -20.27 -11.80
CA VAL A 196 12.18 -19.75 -10.43
C VAL A 196 11.65 -20.76 -9.41
N ALA A 197 10.53 -21.41 -9.73
CA ALA A 197 9.95 -22.44 -8.87
C ALA A 197 10.89 -23.65 -8.71
N GLU A 198 11.54 -24.09 -9.79
CA GLU A 198 12.55 -25.16 -9.77
C GLU A 198 13.73 -24.77 -8.88
N VAL A 199 14.35 -23.61 -9.11
CA VAL A 199 15.47 -23.15 -8.30
C VAL A 199 15.07 -22.97 -6.84
N ARG A 200 13.86 -22.49 -6.55
CA ARG A 200 13.36 -22.36 -5.18
C ARG A 200 13.26 -23.71 -4.49
N ALA A 201 12.81 -24.75 -5.21
CA ALA A 201 12.75 -26.10 -4.67
C ALA A 201 14.15 -26.68 -4.43
N GLU A 202 15.09 -26.48 -5.36
CA GLU A 202 16.49 -26.91 -5.22
C GLU A 202 17.19 -26.24 -4.02
N THR A 203 16.91 -24.96 -3.81
CA THR A 203 17.58 -24.13 -2.80
C THR A 203 16.85 -24.08 -1.46
N ALA A 204 15.76 -24.82 -1.28
CA ALA A 204 14.93 -24.79 -0.07
C ALA A 204 15.70 -25.14 1.22
N GLY A 205 16.74 -25.99 1.12
CA GLY A 205 17.61 -26.36 2.24
C GLY A 205 18.81 -25.43 2.45
N LYS A 206 19.05 -24.46 1.56
CA LYS A 206 20.20 -23.57 1.66
C LYS A 206 19.93 -22.45 2.67
N SER A 207 20.75 -22.41 3.72
CA SER A 207 20.78 -21.31 4.67
C SER A 207 21.90 -20.32 4.31
N GLY A 208 21.53 -19.06 4.07
CA GLY A 208 22.48 -17.98 3.80
C GLY A 208 22.70 -17.68 2.31
N ALA A 209 23.54 -16.69 2.06
CA ALA A 209 23.88 -16.21 0.72
C ALA A 209 24.79 -17.18 -0.04
N TRP A 210 24.71 -17.14 -1.36
CA TRP A 210 25.69 -17.81 -2.23
C TRP A 210 27.03 -17.09 -2.18
N SER A 211 28.12 -17.82 -2.45
CA SER A 211 29.40 -17.20 -2.82
C SER A 211 29.55 -17.16 -4.33
N GLY A 212 30.37 -16.23 -4.84
CA GLY A 212 30.66 -16.15 -6.27
C GLY A 212 31.25 -17.44 -6.83
N ALA A 213 32.21 -18.03 -6.11
CA ALA A 213 32.84 -19.28 -6.51
C ALA A 213 31.85 -20.45 -6.58
N GLU A 214 30.95 -20.57 -5.60
CA GLU A 214 29.93 -21.61 -5.57
C GLU A 214 28.95 -21.50 -6.76
N LEU A 215 28.57 -20.27 -7.13
CA LEU A 215 27.70 -20.05 -8.29
C LEU A 215 28.40 -20.31 -9.61
N LEU A 216 29.68 -19.98 -9.74
CA LEU A 216 30.44 -20.22 -10.97
C LEU A 216 30.80 -21.70 -11.17
N ASP A 217 30.95 -22.46 -10.08
CA ASP A 217 31.12 -23.92 -10.14
C ASP A 217 29.83 -24.60 -10.62
N ALA A 218 28.68 -24.17 -10.10
CA ALA A 218 27.38 -24.70 -10.49
C ALA A 218 26.92 -24.22 -11.89
N HIS A 219 27.22 -22.96 -12.23
CA HIS A 219 26.78 -22.30 -13.46
C HIS A 219 27.93 -21.44 -14.03
N PRO A 220 28.83 -22.01 -14.85
CA PRO A 220 29.91 -21.27 -15.50
C PRO A 220 29.39 -20.23 -16.51
N PHE A 221 30.25 -19.29 -16.93
CA PHE A 221 29.91 -18.22 -17.89
C PHE A 221 29.59 -18.73 -19.30
#